data_AF-Q88S59-F1
#
_entry.id   AF-Q88S59-F1
#
_cell.length_a   1.000
_cell.length_b   1.000
_cell.length_c   1.000
_cell.angle_alpha   90.00
_cell.angle_beta   90.00
_cell.angle_gamma   90.00
#
_symmetry.space_group_name_H-M   'P 1'
#
loop_
_entity.id
_entity.type
_entity.pdbx_description
1 polymer ?
#
loop_
_entity_poly.entity_id
_entity_poly.type
_entity_poly.pdbx_seq_one_letter_code
_entity_poly.pdbx_strand_id
1 'polypeptide(L)'
;MEKPEQKLLLYKLSDRLFAAIQKNLQLERRQALLVKLGIDTVLNVIPKLIITIILALLLHELVPVLVFMGSFLVLRGFAYGRHLESDLLCTILTAVTFVGVPYLIQFTDGIPELFRFILCLLLTVPIGMFSPAVTRKNPIKSQSLKRALKHKAIITSLVFSFLQFLVSNNLGTIIVVSLLLVFTLIVPLKGGKSDEAENV
;
A
#
# COMPACT_ATOMS: atom_id res chain seq x y z
N MET A 1 -8.59 2.52 19.73
CA MET A 1 -7.37 3.23 20.18
C MET A 1 -6.28 2.17 20.27
N GLU A 2 -5.14 2.33 19.60
CA GLU A 2 -3.96 1.51 20.00
C GLU A 2 -3.78 1.69 21.51
N LYS A 3 -3.46 0.62 22.24
CA LYS A 3 -3.16 0.79 23.65
C LYS A 3 -2.02 1.82 23.75
N PRO A 4 -2.09 2.83 24.64
CA PRO A 4 -1.01 3.79 24.84
C PRO A 4 0.36 3.11 24.95
N GLU A 5 0.38 1.90 25.52
CA GLU A 5 1.53 1.01 25.63
C GLU A 5 2.11 0.53 24.29
N GLN A 6 1.28 0.13 23.32
CA GLN A 6 1.76 -0.32 22.00
C GLN A 6 2.39 0.83 21.23
N LYS A 7 1.73 2.00 21.26
CA LYS A 7 2.29 3.23 20.69
C LYS A 7 3.60 3.60 21.38
N LEU A 8 3.68 3.41 22.70
CA LEU A 8 4.90 3.64 23.48
C LEU A 8 6.03 2.66 23.12
N LEU A 9 5.74 1.39 22.86
CA LEU A 9 6.73 0.39 22.45
C LEU A 9 7.31 0.70 21.06
N LEU A 10 6.44 0.92 20.06
CA LEU A 10 6.88 1.27 18.71
C LEU A 10 7.63 2.60 18.69
N TYR A 11 7.19 3.59 19.46
CA TYR A 11 7.89 4.87 19.62
C TYR A 11 9.29 4.68 20.21
N LYS A 12 9.43 3.93 21.32
CA LYS A 12 10.73 3.61 21.93
C LYS A 12 11.64 2.85 20.97
N LEU A 13 11.11 1.90 20.21
CA LEU A 13 11.88 1.16 19.20
C LEU A 13 12.35 2.10 18.08
N SER A 14 11.47 2.97 17.59
CA SER A 14 11.81 3.97 16.58
C SER A 14 12.92 4.91 17.06
N ASP A 15 12.85 5.42 18.29
CA ASP A 15 13.89 6.28 18.87
C ASP A 15 15.23 5.55 19.01
N ARG A 16 15.22 4.27 19.42
CA ARG A 16 16.44 3.46 19.51
C ARG A 16 17.08 3.25 18.14
N LEU A 17 16.29 2.91 17.12
CA LEU A 17 16.79 2.73 15.75
C LEU A 17 17.33 4.05 15.18
N PHE A 18 16.60 5.15 15.40
CA PHE A 18 17.02 6.47 14.97
C PHE A 18 18.33 6.91 15.65
N ALA A 19 18.45 6.73 16.97
CA ALA A 19 19.67 7.04 17.71
C ALA A 19 20.86 6.18 17.25
N ALA A 20 20.63 4.89 16.94
CA ALA A 20 21.66 4.01 16.40
C ALA A 20 22.16 4.48 15.02
N ILE A 21 21.27 4.97 14.16
CA ILE A 21 21.66 5.56 12.86
C ILE A 21 22.39 6.88 13.06
N GLN A 22 21.87 7.78 13.90
CA GLN A 22 22.46 9.09 14.16
C GLN A 22 23.84 9.02 14.82
N LYS A 23 24.12 7.96 15.60
CA LYS A 23 25.46 7.73 16.16
C LYS A 23 26.52 7.55 15.08
N ASN A 24 26.14 7.01 13.92
CA ASN A 24 27.06 6.72 12.82
C ASN A 24 27.00 7.75 11.69
N LEU A 25 26.02 8.67 11.73
CA LEU A 25 25.74 9.57 10.62
C LEU A 25 25.36 10.96 11.12
N GLN A 26 26.15 11.97 10.75
CA GLN A 26 25.84 13.37 11.04
C GLN A 26 24.76 13.85 10.07
N LEU A 27 23.50 13.73 10.49
CA LEU A 27 22.34 14.12 9.70
C LEU A 27 21.97 15.57 9.96
N GLU A 28 21.76 16.34 8.89
CA GLU A 28 21.07 17.61 8.99
C GLU A 28 19.64 17.41 9.52
N ARG A 29 19.07 18.43 10.17
CA ARG A 29 17.72 18.37 10.74
C ARG A 29 16.68 17.81 9.77
N ARG A 30 16.73 18.20 8.49
CA ARG A 30 15.81 17.70 7.46
C ARG A 30 16.00 16.21 7.19
N GLN A 31 17.23 15.76 7.04
CA GLN A 31 17.54 14.36 6.77
C GLN A 31 17.17 13.49 7.97
N ALA A 32 17.47 13.95 9.19
CA ALA A 32 17.04 13.32 10.43
C ALA A 32 15.53 13.08 10.49
N LEU A 33 14.72 14.10 10.14
CA LEU A 33 13.27 13.98 10.08
C LEU A 33 12.79 12.97 9.02
N LEU A 34 13.41 12.94 7.84
CA LEU A 34 13.08 11.98 6.79
C LEU A 34 13.43 10.54 7.17
N VAL A 35 14.58 10.33 7.82
CA VAL A 35 14.99 9.03 8.33
C VAL A 35 14.03 8.56 9.42
N LYS A 36 13.69 9.44 10.37
CA LYS A 36 12.72 9.14 11.43
C LYS A 36 11.35 8.77 10.86
N LEU A 37 10.85 9.55 9.91
CA LEU A 37 9.59 9.26 9.20
C LEU A 37 9.65 7.91 8.47
N GLY A 38 10.78 7.58 7.84
CA GLY A 38 10.98 6.28 7.21
C GLY A 38 10.93 5.12 8.19
N ILE A 39 11.62 5.24 9.34
CA ILE A 39 11.60 4.22 10.41
C ILE A 39 10.18 4.04 10.94
N ASP A 40 9.49 5.14 11.26
CA ASP A 40 8.11 5.11 11.76
C ASP A 40 7.17 4.43 10.75
N THR A 41 7.35 4.71 9.46
CA THR A 41 6.57 4.08 8.39
C THR A 41 6.81 2.57 8.31
N VAL A 42 8.07 2.12 8.38
CA VAL A 42 8.40 0.68 8.34
C VAL A 42 7.85 -0.03 9.58
N LEU A 43 8.05 0.54 10.77
CA LEU A 43 7.55 -0.03 12.03
C LEU A 43 6.02 -0.06 12.11
N ASN A 44 5.33 0.81 11.37
CA ASN A 44 3.88 0.81 11.26
C ASN A 44 3.37 -0.27 10.29
N VAL A 45 4.15 -0.65 9.28
CA VAL A 45 3.80 -1.70 8.30
C VAL A 45 4.04 -3.11 8.83
N ILE A 46 5.16 -3.35 9.52
CA ILE A 46 5.56 -4.70 9.99
C ILE A 46 4.43 -5.41 10.77
N PRO A 47 3.80 -4.80 11.81
CA PRO A 47 2.72 -5.46 12.54
C PRO A 47 1.52 -5.84 11.66
N LYS A 48 1.20 -5.01 10.65
CA LYS A 48 0.09 -5.27 9.72
C LYS A 48 0.37 -6.51 8.87
N LEU A 49 1.60 -6.66 8.39
CA LEU A 49 2.01 -7.83 7.62
C LEU A 49 1.98 -9.09 8.49
N ILE A 50 2.53 -9.02 9.72
CA ILE A 50 2.54 -10.16 10.64
C ILE A 50 1.10 -10.61 10.96
N ILE A 51 0.22 -9.69 11.34
CA ILE A 51 -1.19 -10.01 11.64
C ILE A 51 -1.87 -10.64 10.42
N THR A 52 -1.68 -10.07 9.24
CA THR A 52 -2.27 -10.57 7.99
C THR A 52 -1.78 -11.98 7.66
N ILE A 53 -0.47 -12.25 7.79
CA ILE A 53 0.12 -13.57 7.51
C ILE A 53 -0.36 -14.61 8.53
N ILE A 54 -0.42 -14.27 9.82
CA ILE A 54 -0.94 -15.18 10.86
C ILE A 54 -2.39 -15.56 10.55
N LEU A 55 -3.24 -14.58 10.24
CA LEU A 55 -4.64 -14.84 9.88
C LEU A 55 -4.77 -15.69 8.61
N ALA A 56 -3.92 -15.44 7.60
CA ALA A 56 -3.90 -16.24 6.38
C ALA A 56 -3.50 -17.70 6.66
N LEU A 57 -2.53 -17.94 7.55
CA LEU A 57 -2.14 -19.28 7.98
C LEU A 57 -3.28 -19.99 8.73
N LEU A 58 -3.99 -19.30 9.62
CA LEU A 58 -5.11 -19.86 10.39
C LEU A 58 -6.29 -20.25 9.50
N LEU A 59 -6.50 -19.53 8.39
CA LEU A 59 -7.56 -19.83 7.42
C LEU A 59 -7.11 -20.76 6.29
N HIS A 60 -5.85 -21.22 6.29
CA HIS A 60 -5.23 -22.01 5.22
C HIS A 60 -5.19 -21.32 3.83
N GLU A 61 -5.25 -19.98 3.80
CA GLU A 61 -5.28 -19.17 2.57
C GLU A 61 -4.00 -18.35 2.36
N LEU A 62 -2.84 -18.93 2.70
CA LEU A 62 -1.57 -18.21 2.62
C LEU A 62 -1.26 -17.71 1.20
N VAL A 63 -1.41 -18.57 0.18
CA VAL A 63 -1.02 -18.21 -1.20
C VAL A 63 -1.89 -17.08 -1.76
N PRO A 64 -3.24 -17.15 -1.73
CA PRO A 64 -4.09 -16.05 -2.19
C PRO A 64 -3.83 -14.72 -1.46
N VAL A 65 -3.61 -14.76 -0.14
CA VAL A 65 -3.30 -13.56 0.65
C VAL A 65 -1.94 -12.98 0.28
N LEU A 66 -0.90 -13.80 0.10
CA LEU A 66 0.41 -13.33 -0.33
C LEU A 66 0.38 -12.70 -1.73
N VAL A 67 -0.41 -13.26 -2.66
CA VAL A 67 -0.60 -12.67 -3.99
C VAL A 67 -1.28 -11.31 -3.89
N PHE A 68 -2.38 -11.21 -3.14
CA PHE A 68 -3.09 -9.93 -2.93
C PHE A 68 -2.19 -8.88 -2.28
N MET A 69 -1.51 -9.27 -1.20
CA MET A 69 -0.59 -8.41 -0.46
C MET A 69 0.56 -7.95 -1.34
N GLY A 70 1.19 -8.86 -2.10
CA GLY A 70 2.29 -8.54 -3.00
C GLY A 70 1.87 -7.59 -4.12
N SER A 71 0.78 -7.90 -4.83
CA SER A 71 0.30 -7.05 -5.93
C SER A 71 -0.14 -5.68 -5.43
N PHE A 72 -0.86 -5.63 -4.30
CA PHE A 72 -1.23 -4.37 -3.68
C PHE A 72 0.00 -3.57 -3.24
N LEU A 73 0.91 -4.14 -2.45
CA LEU A 73 2.03 -3.39 -1.85
C LEU A 73 3.00 -2.84 -2.89
N VAL A 74 3.34 -3.63 -3.91
CA VAL A 74 4.26 -3.19 -4.98
C VAL A 74 3.65 -2.01 -5.73
N LEU A 75 2.39 -2.12 -6.16
CA LEU A 75 1.73 -1.03 -6.86
C LEU A 75 1.51 0.18 -5.94
N ARG A 76 1.06 -0.04 -4.70
CA ARG A 76 0.80 1.01 -3.71
C ARG A 76 2.06 1.77 -3.30
N GLY A 77 3.22 1.11 -3.32
CA GLY A 77 4.53 1.72 -3.08
C GLY A 77 4.90 2.77 -4.12
N PHE A 78 4.46 2.60 -5.37
CA PHE A 78 4.67 3.59 -6.43
C PHE A 78 3.51 4.57 -6.57
N ALA A 79 2.28 4.09 -6.40
CA ALA A 79 1.07 4.88 -6.60
C ALA A 79 0.81 5.87 -5.46
N TYR A 80 1.41 5.65 -4.28
CA TYR A 80 1.09 6.42 -3.08
C TYR A 80 -0.44 6.40 -2.83
N GLY A 81 -0.99 7.38 -2.13
CA GLY A 81 -2.42 7.45 -1.82
C GLY A 81 -2.72 7.65 -0.35
N ARG A 82 -4.00 7.59 -0.06
CA ARG A 82 -4.56 7.92 1.25
C ARG A 82 -4.26 6.83 2.28
N HIS A 83 -4.03 7.26 3.51
CA HIS A 83 -3.98 6.42 4.70
C HIS A 83 -5.01 6.96 5.70
N LEU A 84 -5.59 6.08 6.51
CA LEU A 84 -6.43 6.53 7.62
C LEU A 84 -5.57 7.25 8.65
N GLU A 85 -6.12 8.25 9.33
CA GLU A 85 -5.43 8.95 10.41
C GLU A 85 -5.15 8.03 11.60
N SER A 86 -6.03 7.06 11.83
CA SER A 86 -5.92 6.06 12.88
C SER A 86 -5.17 4.82 12.38
N ASP A 87 -4.00 4.57 12.96
CA ASP A 87 -3.17 3.40 12.68
C ASP A 87 -3.86 2.08 13.02
N LEU A 88 -4.64 2.06 14.11
CA LEU A 88 -5.45 0.90 14.48
C LEU A 88 -6.51 0.59 13.42
N LEU A 89 -7.27 1.61 12.97
CA LEU A 89 -8.29 1.41 11.94
C LEU A 89 -7.66 0.98 10.62
N CYS A 90 -6.50 1.55 10.27
CA CYS A 90 -5.74 1.11 9.10
C CYS A 90 -5.32 -0.36 9.23
N THR A 91 -4.88 -0.79 10.41
CA THR A 91 -4.48 -2.18 10.66
C THR A 91 -5.65 -3.14 10.57
N ILE A 92 -6.78 -2.81 11.20
CA ILE A 92 -8.01 -3.61 11.11
C ILE A 92 -8.47 -3.71 9.65
N LEU A 93 -8.55 -2.57 8.95
CA LEU A 93 -8.95 -2.56 7.54
C LEU A 93 -7.97 -3.36 6.67
N THR A 94 -6.67 -3.25 6.91
CA THR A 94 -5.66 -4.03 6.18
C THR A 94 -5.88 -5.53 6.40
N ALA A 95 -6.05 -5.98 7.65
CA ALA A 95 -6.29 -7.39 7.96
C ALA A 95 -7.60 -7.89 7.32
N VAL A 96 -8.70 -7.15 7.50
CA VAL A 96 -10.00 -7.50 6.93
C VAL A 96 -9.94 -7.55 5.40
N THR A 97 -9.32 -6.59 4.74
CA THR A 97 -9.26 -6.55 3.28
C THR A 97 -8.27 -7.57 2.73
N PHE A 98 -7.05 -7.66 3.25
CA PHE A 98 -6.01 -8.53 2.68
C PHE A 98 -6.28 -10.00 2.93
N VAL A 99 -7.00 -10.35 4.00
CA VAL A 99 -7.41 -11.73 4.29
C VAL A 99 -8.80 -12.01 3.74
N GLY A 100 -9.77 -11.13 4.05
CA GLY A 100 -11.17 -11.33 3.71
C GLY A 100 -11.44 -11.30 2.21
N VAL A 101 -10.78 -10.42 1.44
CA VAL A 101 -11.02 -10.38 -0.02
C VAL A 101 -10.55 -11.66 -0.71
N PRO A 102 -9.30 -12.15 -0.54
CA PRO A 102 -8.89 -13.43 -1.10
C PRO A 102 -9.75 -14.60 -0.63
N TYR A 103 -10.07 -14.65 0.66
CA TYR A 103 -10.94 -15.68 1.23
C TYR A 103 -12.34 -15.68 0.62
N LEU A 104 -12.94 -14.51 0.33
CA LEU A 104 -14.25 -14.45 -0.32
C LEU A 104 -14.19 -14.84 -1.80
N ILE A 105 -13.13 -14.48 -2.52
CA ILE A 105 -12.97 -14.78 -3.96
C ILE A 105 -12.96 -16.29 -4.21
N GLN A 106 -12.47 -17.10 -3.27
CA GLN A 106 -12.45 -18.57 -3.42
C GLN A 106 -13.84 -19.21 -3.53
N PHE A 107 -14.89 -18.51 -3.07
CA PHE A 107 -16.28 -18.94 -3.15
C PHE A 107 -17.00 -18.41 -4.40
N THR A 108 -16.26 -17.84 -5.35
CA THR A 108 -16.76 -17.32 -6.61
C THR A 108 -16.16 -18.09 -7.79
N ASP A 109 -16.77 -18.01 -8.96
CA ASP A 109 -16.19 -18.52 -10.21
C ASP A 109 -15.03 -17.64 -10.74
N GLY A 110 -14.62 -16.62 -9.97
CA GLY A 110 -13.71 -15.58 -10.41
C GLY A 110 -14.26 -14.74 -11.56
N ILE A 111 -13.40 -13.93 -12.16
CA ILE A 111 -13.75 -13.09 -13.29
C ILE A 111 -13.15 -13.69 -14.56
N PRO A 112 -13.87 -13.86 -15.68
CA PRO A 112 -13.28 -14.38 -16.92
C PRO A 112 -12.06 -13.60 -17.40
N GLU A 113 -11.06 -14.30 -17.97
CA GLU A 113 -9.71 -13.75 -18.20
C GLU A 113 -9.70 -12.50 -19.09
N LEU A 114 -10.49 -12.50 -20.16
CA LEU A 114 -10.62 -11.34 -21.06
C LEU A 114 -11.21 -10.12 -20.32
N PHE A 115 -12.19 -10.34 -19.44
CA PHE A 115 -12.80 -9.26 -18.69
C PHE A 115 -11.85 -8.72 -17.61
N ARG A 116 -11.08 -9.60 -16.94
CA ARG A 116 -9.99 -9.19 -16.03
C ARG A 116 -8.98 -8.29 -16.75
N PHE A 117 -8.55 -8.68 -17.94
CA PHE A 117 -7.61 -7.90 -18.74
C PHE A 117 -8.15 -6.51 -19.09
N ILE A 118 -9.38 -6.42 -19.59
CA ILE A 118 -10.03 -5.14 -19.89
C ILE A 118 -10.13 -4.27 -18.63
N LEU A 119 -10.53 -4.83 -17.49
CA LEU A 119 -10.59 -4.11 -16.22
C LEU A 119 -9.21 -3.59 -15.78
N CYS A 120 -8.16 -4.38 -15.90
CA CYS A 120 -6.80 -3.93 -15.57
C CYS A 120 -6.34 -2.76 -16.45
N LEU A 121 -6.67 -2.78 -17.76
CA LEU A 121 -6.38 -1.68 -18.66
C LEU A 121 -7.16 -0.41 -18.27
N LEU A 122 -8.45 -0.55 -17.96
CA LEU A 122 -9.28 0.56 -17.51
C LEU A 122 -8.79 1.15 -16.18
N LEU A 123 -8.30 0.33 -15.25
CA LEU A 123 -7.72 0.78 -13.97
C LEU A 123 -6.34 1.41 -14.13
N THR A 124 -5.58 1.03 -15.16
CA THR A 124 -4.27 1.63 -15.46
C THR A 124 -4.38 3.11 -15.82
N VAL A 125 -5.48 3.53 -16.47
CA VAL A 125 -5.72 4.94 -16.82
C VAL A 125 -5.74 5.87 -15.59
N PRO A 126 -6.62 5.70 -14.59
CA PRO A 126 -6.61 6.52 -13.38
C PRO A 126 -5.33 6.34 -12.56
N ILE A 127 -4.70 5.15 -12.54
CA ILE A 127 -3.38 4.97 -11.93
C ILE A 127 -2.36 5.91 -12.57
N GLY A 128 -2.31 6.01 -13.89
CA GLY A 128 -1.42 6.93 -14.62
C GLY A 128 -1.78 8.41 -14.44
N MET A 129 -3.06 8.72 -14.20
CA MET A 129 -3.50 10.09 -13.94
C MET A 129 -3.10 10.56 -12.54
N PHE A 130 -3.45 9.78 -11.52
CA PHE A 130 -3.41 10.21 -10.11
C PHE A 130 -2.14 9.78 -9.36
N SER A 131 -1.32 8.88 -9.90
CA SER A 131 -0.07 8.47 -9.23
C SER A 131 1.08 9.48 -9.45
N PRO A 132 1.98 9.69 -8.48
CA PRO A 132 1.79 9.34 -7.08
C PRO A 132 0.75 10.27 -6.45
N ALA A 133 -0.22 9.70 -5.73
CA ALA A 133 -1.21 10.46 -4.97
C ALA A 133 -0.56 10.99 -3.68
N VAL A 134 0.13 12.13 -3.80
CA VAL A 134 0.88 12.79 -2.73
C VAL A 134 -0.05 13.29 -1.64
N THR A 135 0.33 13.10 -0.39
CA THR A 135 -0.42 13.57 0.79
C THR A 135 0.45 14.46 1.67
N ARG A 136 -0.17 15.23 2.56
CA ARG A 136 0.55 16.02 3.59
C ARG A 136 1.53 15.19 4.42
N LYS A 137 1.18 13.94 4.75
CA LYS A 137 2.04 13.02 5.52
C LYS A 137 3.23 12.49 4.71
N ASN A 138 3.08 12.39 3.38
CA ASN A 138 4.09 11.86 2.48
C ASN A 138 4.39 12.85 1.33
N PRO A 139 4.95 14.04 1.63
CA PRO A 139 5.17 15.06 0.62
C PRO A 139 6.30 14.68 -0.33
N ILE A 140 6.13 14.94 -1.63
CA ILE A 140 7.17 14.79 -2.64
C ILE A 140 7.41 16.16 -3.27
N LYS A 141 8.58 16.75 -3.02
CA LYS A 141 9.02 18.01 -3.65
C LYS A 141 9.65 17.80 -5.03
N SER A 142 10.33 16.67 -5.23
CA SER A 142 11.06 16.40 -6.46
C SER A 142 10.12 16.00 -7.59
N GLN A 143 10.08 16.82 -8.65
CA GLN A 143 9.30 16.52 -9.85
C GLN A 143 9.85 15.30 -10.62
N SER A 144 11.18 15.08 -10.59
CA SER A 144 11.77 13.89 -11.19
C SER A 144 11.33 12.62 -10.45
N LEU A 145 11.24 12.66 -9.12
CA LEU A 145 10.73 11.55 -8.33
C LEU A 145 9.24 11.30 -8.60
N LYS A 146 8.40 12.34 -8.68
CA LYS A 146 6.97 12.18 -9.04
C LYS A 146 6.82 11.48 -10.39
N ARG A 147 7.59 11.89 -11.41
CA ARG A 147 7.57 11.26 -12.74
C ARG A 147 8.04 9.81 -12.70
N ALA A 148 9.12 9.53 -11.98
CA ALA A 148 9.64 8.17 -11.85
C ALA A 148 8.64 7.23 -11.15
N LEU A 149 7.98 7.68 -10.09
CA LEU A 149 6.96 6.91 -9.38
C LEU A 149 5.71 6.68 -10.25
N LYS A 150 5.24 7.71 -10.96
CA LYS A 150 4.15 7.57 -11.94
C LYS A 150 4.49 6.51 -12.99
N HIS A 151 5.67 6.59 -13.58
CA HIS A 151 6.10 5.62 -14.59
C HIS A 151 6.19 4.20 -14.03
N LYS A 152 6.77 4.02 -12.83
CA LYS A 152 6.81 2.72 -12.15
C LYS A 152 5.40 2.17 -11.85
N ALA A 153 4.46 3.02 -11.42
CA ALA A 153 3.08 2.59 -11.16
C ALA A 153 2.38 2.10 -12.44
N ILE A 154 2.53 2.83 -13.56
CA ILE A 154 1.98 2.43 -14.87
C ILE A 154 2.61 1.12 -15.35
N ILE A 155 3.94 1.01 -15.33
CA ILE A 155 4.63 -0.22 -15.75
C ILE A 155 4.19 -1.40 -14.88
N THR A 156 4.08 -1.20 -13.56
CA THR A 156 3.63 -2.24 -12.63
C THR A 156 2.20 -2.68 -12.92
N SER A 157 1.26 -1.75 -13.16
CA SER A 157 -0.13 -2.10 -13.48
C SER A 157 -0.26 -2.82 -14.82
N LEU A 158 0.56 -2.45 -15.82
CA LEU A 158 0.66 -3.16 -17.09
C LEU A 158 1.23 -4.57 -16.90
N VAL A 159 2.33 -4.73 -16.14
CA VAL A 159 2.90 -6.04 -15.81
C VAL A 159 1.86 -6.93 -15.13
N PHE A 160 1.09 -6.41 -14.18
CA PHE A 160 0.01 -7.16 -13.54
C PHE A 160 -1.13 -7.52 -14.48
N SER A 161 -1.45 -6.67 -15.45
CA SER A 161 -2.42 -6.97 -16.52
C SER A 161 -2.04 -8.21 -17.33
N PHE A 162 -0.74 -8.46 -17.52
CA PHE A 162 -0.24 -9.65 -18.23
C PHE A 162 0.01 -10.83 -17.28
N LEU A 163 0.56 -10.59 -16.09
CA LEU A 163 0.89 -11.64 -15.11
C LEU A 163 -0.36 -12.43 -14.68
N GLN A 164 -1.53 -11.80 -14.67
CA GLN A 164 -2.80 -12.45 -14.33
C GLN A 164 -3.19 -13.63 -15.25
N PHE A 165 -2.66 -13.69 -16.48
CA PHE A 165 -2.86 -14.83 -17.39
C PHE A 165 -1.99 -16.05 -17.05
N LEU A 166 -0.92 -15.85 -16.26
CA LEU A 166 0.02 -16.93 -15.89
C LEU A 166 -0.38 -17.65 -14.59
N VAL A 167 -1.51 -17.25 -14.00
CA VAL A 167 -2.01 -17.77 -12.72
C VAL A 167 -3.45 -18.25 -12.87
N SER A 168 -3.91 -19.06 -11.91
CA SER A 168 -5.31 -19.51 -11.88
C SER A 168 -6.31 -18.33 -11.90
N ASN A 169 -7.53 -18.58 -12.37
CA ASN A 169 -8.60 -17.57 -12.41
C ASN A 169 -8.78 -16.80 -11.08
N ASN A 170 -8.77 -17.52 -9.95
CA ASN A 170 -8.94 -16.89 -8.63
C ASN A 170 -7.77 -15.95 -8.28
N LEU A 171 -6.53 -16.38 -8.53
CA LEU A 171 -5.35 -15.54 -8.31
C LEU A 171 -5.29 -14.34 -9.28
N GLY A 172 -5.69 -14.54 -10.54
CA GLY A 172 -5.81 -13.45 -11.51
C GLY A 172 -6.86 -12.42 -11.09
N THR A 173 -7.99 -12.89 -10.56
CA THR A 173 -9.06 -12.05 -10.00
C THR A 173 -8.56 -11.25 -8.80
N ILE A 174 -7.81 -11.89 -7.89
CA ILE A 174 -7.15 -11.25 -6.75
C ILE A 174 -6.22 -10.10 -7.19
N ILE A 175 -5.42 -10.30 -8.24
CA ILE A 175 -4.56 -9.26 -8.80
C ILE A 175 -5.41 -8.06 -9.25
N VAL A 176 -6.47 -8.29 -10.03
CA VAL A 176 -7.36 -7.20 -10.51
C VAL A 176 -8.00 -6.44 -9.35
N VAL A 177 -8.50 -7.15 -8.33
CA VAL A 177 -9.11 -6.51 -7.15
C VAL A 177 -8.08 -5.71 -6.36
N SER A 178 -6.81 -6.11 -6.33
CA SER A 178 -5.75 -5.30 -5.73
C SER A 178 -5.52 -3.97 -6.46
N LEU A 179 -5.58 -3.96 -7.80
CA LEU A 179 -5.54 -2.73 -8.61
C LEU A 179 -6.76 -1.85 -8.31
N LEU A 180 -7.95 -2.45 -8.19
CA LEU A 180 -9.18 -1.73 -7.83
C LEU A 180 -9.04 -1.07 -6.46
N LEU A 181 -8.49 -1.77 -5.46
CA LEU A 181 -8.24 -1.19 -4.14
C LEU A 181 -7.25 -0.01 -4.23
N VAL A 182 -6.15 -0.14 -4.97
CA VAL A 182 -5.23 0.99 -5.20
C VAL A 182 -5.95 2.17 -5.85
N PHE A 183 -6.75 1.93 -6.89
CA PHE A 183 -7.57 2.94 -7.55
C PHE A 183 -8.42 3.72 -6.53
N THR A 184 -9.14 3.03 -5.64
CA THR A 184 -9.97 3.72 -4.63
C THR A 184 -9.15 4.60 -3.69
N LEU A 185 -7.89 4.23 -3.40
CA LEU A 185 -7.02 4.96 -2.46
C LEU A 185 -6.28 6.14 -3.10
N ILE A 186 -6.18 6.20 -4.43
CA ILE A 186 -5.49 7.28 -5.15
C ILE A 186 -6.45 8.31 -5.76
N VAL A 187 -7.70 7.93 -6.05
CA VAL A 187 -8.68 8.89 -6.57
C VAL A 187 -9.08 9.88 -5.46
N PRO A 188 -9.08 11.20 -5.76
CA PRO A 188 -9.57 12.22 -4.84
C PRO A 188 -11.03 12.00 -4.42
N LEU A 189 -11.34 12.14 -3.13
CA LEU A 189 -12.72 12.15 -2.66
C LEU A 189 -13.30 13.55 -2.81
N LYS A 190 -14.44 13.69 -3.51
CA LYS A 190 -15.17 14.98 -3.56
C LYS A 190 -15.48 15.46 -2.14
N GLY A 191 -14.99 16.65 -1.78
CA GLY A 191 -15.20 17.25 -0.47
C GLY A 191 -14.30 16.73 0.66
N GLY A 192 -13.33 15.85 0.36
CA GLY A 192 -12.27 15.54 1.32
C GLY A 192 -11.50 16.82 1.63
N LYS A 193 -11.29 17.11 2.92
CA LYS A 193 -10.36 18.17 3.35
C LYS A 193 -9.07 17.99 2.57
N SER A 194 -8.61 19.06 1.91
CA SER A 194 -7.45 19.09 1.04
C SER A 194 -6.18 18.60 1.75
N ASP A 195 -6.01 17.28 1.85
CA ASP A 195 -4.74 16.61 2.15
C ASP A 195 -3.82 16.61 0.92
N GLU A 196 -4.35 17.06 -0.21
CA GLU A 196 -3.62 17.39 -1.41
C GLU A 196 -2.88 18.70 -1.17
N ALA A 197 -1.55 18.60 -1.13
CA ALA A 197 -0.65 19.74 -1.09
C ALA A 197 -0.77 20.51 -2.41
N GLU A 198 -1.84 21.29 -2.56
CA GLU A 198 -1.82 22.47 -3.40
C GLU A 198 -0.69 23.37 -2.86
N ASN A 199 0.44 23.36 -3.59
CA ASN A 199 1.52 24.34 -3.49
C ASN A 199 2.42 24.31 -2.22
N VAL A 200 3.18 23.23 -2.01
CA VAL A 200 4.40 23.22 -1.15
C VAL A 200 5.62 22.67 -1.89
#